data_AF-A0A967KH69-F1
#
_entry.id   AF-A0A967KH69-F1
#
_cell.length_a   1.000
_cell.length_b   1.000
_cell.length_c   1.000
_cell.angle_alpha   90.00
_cell.angle_beta   90.00
_cell.angle_gamma   90.00
#
_symmetry.space_group_name_H-M   'P 1'
#
loop_
_entity.id
_entity.type
_entity.pdbx_description
1 polymer ?
#
loop_
_entity_poly.entity_id
_entity_poly.type
_entity_poly.pdbx_seq_one_letter_code
_entity_poly.pdbx_strand_id
1 'polypeptide(L)'
;QIAFAPFLLKQEEFTAGPASWIYAAGREVREDTLDAGSLGFTVCGVPVVYRLAERPRIEVLGADGAVEDIEGNQLGQELSSALFRHDGRIRRI
;
A
#
# COMPACT_ATOMS: atom_id res chain seq x y z
N GLN A 1 16.23 -2.00 0.37
CA GLN A 1 14.86 -2.33 0.79
C GLN A 1 14.07 -1.05 1.03
N ILE A 2 12.75 -1.09 0.98
CA ILE A 2 11.86 0.03 1.33
C ILE A 2 11.24 -0.18 2.72
N ALA A 3 10.96 0.92 3.41
CA ALA A 3 10.19 0.94 4.64
C ALA A 3 9.07 1.99 4.54
N PHE A 4 7.93 1.69 5.15
CA PHE A 4 6.76 2.54 5.22
C PHE A 4 6.68 3.21 6.60
N ALA A 5 7.44 4.29 6.77
CA ALA A 5 7.61 4.97 8.06
C ALA A 5 7.34 6.47 7.92
N PRO A 6 6.06 6.89 7.82
CA PRO A 6 5.74 8.31 7.70
C PRO A 6 6.09 9.05 9.00
N PHE A 7 6.83 10.16 8.88
CA PHE A 7 7.16 11.03 10.01
C PHE A 7 6.41 12.38 9.97
N LEU A 8 6.10 12.87 8.76
CA LEU A 8 5.44 14.17 8.56
C LEU A 8 3.96 14.05 8.16
N LEU A 9 3.46 12.82 8.00
CA LEU A 9 2.08 12.57 7.61
C LEU A 9 1.14 12.93 8.76
N LYS A 10 0.19 13.81 8.50
CA LYS A 10 -0.76 14.28 9.50
C LYS A 10 -1.97 13.37 9.57
N GLN A 11 -2.59 13.29 10.74
CA GLN A 11 -3.76 12.44 10.95
C GLN A 11 -4.96 12.91 10.12
N GLU A 12 -5.05 14.21 9.81
CA GLU A 12 -6.13 14.78 8.99
C GLU A 12 -6.01 14.44 7.50
N GLU A 13 -4.89 13.86 7.05
CA GLU A 13 -4.72 13.38 5.68
C GLU A 13 -5.41 12.02 5.45
N PHE A 14 -5.79 11.32 6.52
CA PHE A 14 -6.57 10.10 6.45
C PHE A 14 -8.05 10.41 6.24
N THR A 15 -8.74 9.53 5.53
CA THR A 15 -10.17 9.65 5.26
C THR A 15 -11.00 9.65 6.55
N ALA A 16 -11.96 10.57 6.68
CA ALA A 16 -12.88 10.60 7.81
C ALA A 16 -14.01 9.54 7.70
N GLY A 17 -14.21 8.99 6.50
CA GLY A 17 -15.25 8.01 6.16
C GLY A 17 -14.89 7.28 4.87
N PRO A 18 -15.72 6.32 4.42
CA PRO A 18 -15.50 5.65 3.14
C PRO A 18 -15.38 6.65 1.99
N ALA A 19 -14.33 6.52 1.18
CA ALA A 19 -14.06 7.43 0.06
C ALA A 19 -13.66 6.65 -1.19
N SER A 20 -14.12 7.10 -2.36
CA SER A 20 -13.61 6.61 -3.63
C SER A 20 -12.19 7.12 -3.85
N TRP A 21 -11.30 6.23 -4.26
CA TRP A 21 -9.91 6.51 -4.57
C TRP A 21 -9.61 6.03 -5.99
N ILE A 22 -9.37 6.99 -6.87
CA ILE A 22 -9.05 6.77 -8.28
C ILE A 22 -7.54 6.97 -8.47
N TYR A 23 -6.87 6.00 -9.07
CA TYR A 23 -5.43 6.03 -9.29
C TYR A 23 -5.03 5.37 -10.61
N ALA A 24 -3.83 5.73 -11.09
CA ALA A 24 -3.24 5.12 -12.27
C ALA A 24 -2.47 3.85 -11.89
N ALA A 25 -2.79 2.73 -12.54
CA ALA A 25 -2.07 1.46 -12.46
C ALA A 25 -1.45 1.18 -13.84
N GLY A 26 -0.27 1.74 -14.09
CA GLY A 26 0.36 1.72 -15.42
C GLY A 26 -0.44 2.55 -16.42
N ARG A 27 -1.02 1.90 -17.44
CA ARG A 27 -1.87 2.56 -18.45
C ARG A 27 -3.36 2.50 -18.13
N GLU A 28 -3.74 1.76 -17.09
CA GLU A 28 -5.12 1.62 -16.65
C GLU A 28 -5.44 2.64 -15.55
N VAL A 29 -6.68 3.10 -15.53
CA VAL A 29 -7.23 3.82 -14.37
C VAL A 29 -8.04 2.82 -13.57
N ARG A 30 -7.79 2.79 -12.26
CA ARG A 30 -8.51 1.93 -11.32
C ARG A 30 -9.19 2.79 -10.27
N GLU A 31 -10.27 2.26 -9.73
CA GLU A 31 -11.03 2.85 -8.64
C GLU A 31 -11.18 1.79 -7.55
N ASP A 32 -10.81 2.16 -6.33
CA ASP A 32 -11.01 1.37 -5.12
C ASP A 32 -11.70 2.22 -4.06
N THR A 33 -12.33 1.59 -3.07
CA THR A 33 -12.87 2.27 -1.91
C THR A 33 -11.86 2.21 -0.77
N LEU A 34 -11.53 3.37 -0.19
CA LEU A 34 -10.79 3.48 1.06
C LEU A 34 -11.77 3.49 2.22
N ASP A 35 -11.50 2.67 3.24
CA ASP A 35 -12.23 2.72 4.51
C ASP A 35 -11.88 3.99 5.29
N ALA A 36 -12.70 4.34 6.29
CA ALA A 36 -12.36 5.40 7.24
C ALA A 36 -11.01 5.13 7.92
N GLY A 37 -10.22 6.19 8.13
CA GLY A 37 -8.88 6.08 8.71
C GLY A 37 -7.85 5.49 7.75
N SER A 38 -8.04 5.65 6.43
CA SER A 38 -7.13 5.16 5.40
C SER A 38 -6.58 6.27 4.52
N LEU A 39 -5.43 6.01 3.88
CA LEU A 39 -4.83 6.87 2.87
C LEU A 39 -4.23 6.00 1.76
N GLY A 40 -4.68 6.20 0.53
CA GLY A 40 -4.18 5.48 -0.66
C GLY A 40 -3.19 6.32 -1.47
N PHE A 41 -2.11 5.70 -1.90
CA PHE A 41 -1.13 6.27 -2.83
C PHE A 41 -0.49 5.16 -3.67
N THR A 42 0.41 5.49 -4.58
CA THR A 42 1.12 4.49 -5.39
C THR A 42 2.64 4.60 -5.23
N VAL A 43 3.31 3.45 -5.29
CA VAL A 43 4.77 3.35 -5.32
C VAL A 43 5.15 2.46 -6.49
N CYS A 44 5.95 2.96 -7.41
CA CYS A 44 6.31 2.25 -8.65
C CYS A 44 5.09 1.76 -9.46
N GLY A 45 3.91 2.36 -9.31
CA GLY A 45 2.67 1.92 -9.97
C GLY A 45 1.86 0.86 -9.20
N VAL A 46 2.38 0.37 -8.07
CA VAL A 46 1.66 -0.52 -7.15
C VAL A 46 0.86 0.32 -6.15
N PRO A 47 -0.44 0.02 -5.93
CA PRO A 47 -1.23 0.69 -4.91
C PRO A 47 -0.76 0.31 -3.50
N VAL A 48 -0.61 1.34 -2.66
CA VAL A 48 -0.26 1.24 -1.25
C VAL A 48 -1.35 1.91 -0.43
N VAL A 49 -1.90 1.22 0.57
CA VAL A 49 -2.92 1.78 1.45
C VAL A 49 -2.46 1.77 2.90
N TYR A 50 -2.23 2.96 3.45
CA TYR A 50 -2.06 3.13 4.89
C TYR A 50 -3.40 3.04 5.59
N ARG A 51 -3.40 2.35 6.74
CA ARG A 51 -4.53 2.27 7.67
C ARG A 51 -4.05 2.54 9.09
N LEU A 52 -4.81 3.34 9.83
CA LEU A 52 -4.56 3.53 11.26
C LEU A 52 -4.74 2.18 11.99
N ALA A 53 -3.75 1.79 12.80
CA ALA A 53 -3.74 0.53 13.53
C ALA A 53 -2.93 0.66 14.83
N GLU A 54 -3.16 -0.27 15.78
CA GLU A 54 -2.46 -0.29 17.07
C GLU A 54 -0.98 -0.66 16.96
N ARG A 55 -0.60 -1.43 15.93
CA ARG A 55 0.75 -1.94 15.72
C ARG A 55 1.17 -1.85 14.24
N PRO A 56 2.45 -1.53 13.95
CA PRO A 56 2.97 -1.55 12.58
C PRO A 56 2.96 -2.97 12.02
N ARG A 57 2.36 -3.13 10.84
CA ARG A 57 2.44 -4.32 10.00
C ARG A 57 2.28 -3.93 8.54
N ILE A 58 2.73 -4.79 7.65
CA ILE A 58 2.50 -4.68 6.21
C ILE A 58 1.76 -5.94 5.76
N GLU A 59 0.71 -5.75 4.96
CA GLU A 59 -0.04 -6.86 4.33
C GLU A 59 0.21 -6.77 2.83
N VAL A 60 0.86 -7.78 2.25
CA VAL A 60 1.17 -7.80 0.81
C VAL A 60 0.21 -8.73 0.10
N LEU A 61 -0.59 -8.18 -0.81
CA LEU A 61 -1.43 -8.97 -1.71
C LEU A 61 -0.61 -9.32 -2.96
N GLY A 62 -0.31 -10.61 -3.12
CA GLY A 62 0.33 -11.17 -4.30
C GLY A 62 -0.59 -11.19 -5.53
N ALA A 63 0.02 -11.30 -6.72
CA ALA A 63 -0.73 -11.46 -7.96
C ALA A 63 -1.47 -12.81 -8.06
N ASP A 64 -1.04 -13.81 -7.31
CA ASP A 64 -1.71 -15.10 -7.12
C ASP A 64 -2.89 -15.03 -6.13
N GLY A 65 -3.09 -13.89 -5.48
CA GLY A 65 -4.12 -13.69 -4.46
C GLY A 65 -3.69 -14.11 -3.05
N ALA A 66 -2.46 -14.59 -2.86
CA ALA A 66 -1.93 -14.87 -1.53
C ALA A 66 -1.70 -13.56 -0.76
N VAL A 67 -1.88 -13.62 0.56
CA VAL A 67 -1.59 -12.50 1.46
C VAL A 67 -0.42 -12.89 2.35
N GLU A 68 0.60 -12.06 2.35
CA GLU A 68 1.76 -12.18 3.24
C GLU A 68 1.72 -11.08 4.30
N ASP A 69 1.73 -11.48 5.57
CA ASP A 69 1.77 -10.57 6.71
C ASP A 69 3.22 -10.42 7.20
N ILE A 70 3.67 -9.17 7.26
CA ILE A 70 5.02 -8.81 7.70
C ILE A 70 4.91 -7.94 8.94
N GLU A 71 5.54 -8.37 10.03
CA GLU A 71 5.61 -7.58 11.25
C GLU A 71 6.54 -6.36 11.08
N GLY A 72 6.10 -5.20 11.59
CA GLY A 72 6.86 -3.96 11.49
C GLY A 72 6.52 -3.16 10.23
N ASN A 73 7.48 -2.37 9.75
CA ASN A 73 7.28 -1.40 8.67
C ASN A 73 8.29 -1.55 7.53
N GLN A 74 9.05 -2.65 7.49
CA GLN A 74 10.03 -2.93 6.45
C GLN A 74 9.49 -4.03 5.55
N LEU A 75 9.45 -3.80 4.24
CA LEU A 75 8.91 -4.75 3.26
C LEU A 75 9.81 -5.99 3.06
N GLY A 76 11.06 -5.95 3.53
CA GLY A 76 12.06 -6.97 3.26
C GLY A 76 12.70 -6.81 1.87
N GLN A 77 13.88 -7.41 1.69
CA GLN A 77 14.72 -7.16 0.49
C GLN A 77 14.10 -7.70 -0.79
N GLU A 78 13.55 -8.92 -0.75
CA GLU A 78 12.98 -9.60 -1.93
C GLU A 78 11.77 -8.86 -2.50
N LEU A 79 10.77 -8.57 -1.65
CA LEU A 79 9.56 -7.85 -2.03
C LEU A 79 9.87 -6.39 -2.42
N SER A 80 10.84 -5.74 -1.75
CA SER A 80 11.32 -4.42 -2.20
C SER A 80 11.89 -4.48 -3.62
N SER A 81 12.68 -5.50 -3.94
CA SER A 81 13.22 -5.68 -5.29
C SER A 81 12.13 -5.98 -6.32
N ALA A 82 11.11 -6.74 -5.96
CA ALA A 82 9.95 -7.00 -6.82
C ALA A 82 9.15 -5.71 -7.10
N LEU A 83 8.90 -4.90 -6.06
CA LEU A 83 8.25 -3.60 -6.16
C LEU A 83 9.01 -2.65 -7.09
N PHE A 84 10.32 -2.47 -6.89
CA PHE A 84 11.13 -1.54 -7.68
C PHE A 84 11.27 -1.97 -9.14
N ARG A 85 11.31 -3.27 -9.41
CA ARG A 85 11.32 -3.79 -10.79
C ARG A 85 9.93 -3.75 -11.44
N HIS A 86 8.88 -3.49 -10.66
CA HIS A 86 7.49 -3.59 -11.10
C HIS A 86 7.25 -4.91 -11.86
N ASP A 87 7.73 -6.02 -11.29
CA ASP A 87 7.74 -7.33 -11.95
C ASP A 87 6.41 -8.08 -11.87
N GLY A 88 5.37 -7.43 -11.36
CA GLY A 88 4.00 -7.93 -11.32
C GLY A 88 3.72 -8.91 -10.19
N ARG A 89 4.67 -9.23 -9.31
CA ARG A 89 4.41 -10.12 -8.16
C ARG A 89 3.50 -9.49 -7.10
N ILE A 90 3.61 -8.17 -6.92
CA ILE A 90 2.87 -7.44 -5.90
C ILE A 90 1.69 -6.73 -6.55
N ARG A 91 0.49 -7.08 -6.13
CA ARG A 91 -0.75 -6.45 -6.59
C ARG A 91 -1.12 -5.23 -5.75
N ARG A 92 -0.90 -5.30 -4.43
CA ARG A 92 -1.19 -4.23 -3.48
C ARG A 92 -0.38 -4.41 -2.21
N ILE A 93 -0.08 -3.30 -1.56
CA ILE A 93 0.52 -3.20 -0.23
C ILE A 93 -0.42 -2.40 0.69
#